data_AF-A0A3A3G018-F1
#
_entry.id   AF-A0A3A3G018-F1
#
_cell.length_a   1.000
_cell.length_b   1.000
_cell.length_c   1.000
_cell.angle_alpha   90.00
_cell.angle_beta   90.00
_cell.angle_gamma   90.00
#
_symmetry.space_group_name_H-M   'P 1'
#
loop_
_entity.id
_entity.type
_entity.pdbx_description
1 polymer ?
#
loop_
_entity_poly.entity_id
_entity_poly.type
_entity_poly.pdbx_seq_one_letter_code
_entity_poly.pdbx_strand_id
1 'polypeptide(L)' 'MERVKVQASYTVGADPTVKRAEFVARIKDSTEDYKLAARAQNAAARRENLPRSHINIIGCAGE' A
#
# COMPACT_ATOMS: atom_id res chain seq x y z
N MET A 1 -13.37 -10.27 14.10
CA MET A 1 -12.17 -9.90 13.31
C MET A 1 -12.37 -8.47 12.84
N GLU A 2 -11.59 -7.55 13.38
CA GLU A 2 -11.69 -6.13 13.04
C GLU A 2 -10.90 -5.82 11.75
N ARG A 3 -11.44 -4.91 10.94
CA ARG A 3 -10.90 -4.48 9.65
C ARG A 3 -10.55 -3.01 9.77
N VAL A 4 -9.32 -2.65 9.41
CA VAL A 4 -8.84 -1.26 9.41
C VAL A 4 -8.67 -0.79 7.98
N LYS A 5 -8.97 0.48 7.74
CA LYS A 5 -8.67 1.11 6.46
C LYS A 5 -7.24 1.60 6.52
N VAL A 6 -6.43 1.18 5.55
CA VAL A 6 -5.04 1.58 5.42
C VAL A 6 -4.91 2.45 4.20
N GLN A 7 -4.37 3.65 4.38
CA GLN A 7 -3.89 4.50 3.31
C GLN A 7 -2.40 4.25 3.10
N ALA A 8 -2.02 3.94 1.87
CA ALA A 8 -0.63 3.85 1.44
C ALA A 8 -0.30 4.97 0.46
N SER A 9 0.81 5.67 0.71
CA SER A 9 1.40 6.63 -0.22
C SER A 9 2.52 5.96 -1.02
N TYR A 10 2.54 6.13 -2.33
CA TYR A 10 3.49 5.47 -3.23
C TYR A 10 3.84 6.31 -4.45
N THR A 11 4.99 6.04 -5.05
CA THR A 11 5.39 6.55 -6.38
C THR A 11 5.50 5.40 -7.38
N VAL A 12 5.54 5.74 -8.67
CA VAL A 12 5.55 4.77 -9.76
C VAL A 12 6.79 4.97 -10.64
N GLY A 13 7.75 4.04 -10.56
CA GLY A 13 8.97 4.06 -11.36
C GLY A 13 9.80 5.33 -11.15
N ALA A 14 10.07 6.04 -12.24
CA ALA A 14 10.79 7.32 -12.22
C ALA A 14 9.86 8.54 -12.02
N ASP A 15 8.54 8.32 -11.93
CA ASP A 15 7.59 9.41 -11.76
C ASP A 15 7.60 9.90 -10.29
N PRO A 16 7.86 11.19 -10.05
CA PRO A 16 7.92 11.74 -8.70
C PRO A 16 6.52 11.99 -8.09
N THR A 17 5.43 11.68 -8.79
CA THR A 17 4.08 11.94 -8.29
C THR A 17 3.73 10.96 -7.18
N VAL A 18 3.50 11.50 -5.98
CA VAL A 18 3.00 10.72 -4.85
C VAL A 18 1.51 10.44 -5.04
N LYS A 19 1.19 9.17 -5.25
CA LYS A 19 -0.17 8.65 -5.33
C LYS A 19 -0.56 8.00 -4.01
N ARG A 20 -1.88 7.87 -3.79
CA ARG A 20 -2.45 7.22 -2.60
C ARG A 20 -3.34 6.07 -3.00
N ALA A 21 -3.21 4.95 -2.30
CA ALA A 21 -4.07 3.77 -2.43
C ALA A 21 -4.66 3.42 -1.07
N GLU A 22 -5.97 3.24 -1.05
CA GLU A 22 -6.70 2.74 0.10
C GLU A 22 -6.93 1.24 -0.05
N PHE A 23 -6.66 0.49 1.02
CA PHE A 23 -7.02 -0.92 1.10
C PHE A 23 -7.44 -1.30 2.51
N VAL A 24 -8.20 -2.38 2.61
CA VAL A 24 -8.68 -2.88 3.90
C VAL A 24 -7.73 -3.97 4.38
N ALA A 25 -7.04 -3.73 5.50
CA ALA A 25 -6.23 -4.74 6.18
C ALA A 25 -7.00 -5.34 7.38
N ARG A 26 -6.69 -6.58 7.73
CA ARG A 26 -7.23 -7.20 8.96
C ARG A 26 -6.30 -6.83 10.11
N ILE A 27 -6.80 -6.52 11.30
CA ILE A 27 -5.96 -6.03 12.41
C ILE A 27 -4.82 -6.99 12.80
N LYS A 28 -5.02 -8.31 12.67
CA LYS A 28 -3.95 -9.29 12.90
C LYS A 28 -2.74 -9.10 11.96
N ASP A 29 -2.95 -8.48 10.80
CA ASP A 29 -1.90 -8.11 9.85
C ASP A 29 -1.31 -6.71 10.10
N SER A 30 -2.00 -5.82 10.85
CA SER A 30 -1.53 -4.44 11.08
C SER A 30 -0.39 -4.31 12.08
N THR A 31 -0.17 -5.32 12.91
CA THR A 31 0.98 -5.38 13.84
C THR A 31 2.28 -5.78 13.16
N GLU A 32 2.24 -6.23 11.90
CA GLU A 32 3.44 -6.62 11.14
C GLU A 32 3.65 -5.67 9.96
N ASP A 33 4.40 -4.59 10.20
CA ASP A 33 4.72 -3.52 9.25
C ASP A 33 5.13 -4.02 7.85
N TYR A 34 5.94 -5.08 7.81
CA TYR A 34 6.41 -5.72 6.57
C TYR A 34 5.26 -6.28 5.71
N LYS A 35 4.21 -6.82 6.33
CA LYS A 35 3.04 -7.36 5.62
C LYS A 35 2.16 -6.24 5.08
N LEU A 36 2.12 -5.10 5.76
CA LEU A 36 1.33 -3.95 5.36
C LEU A 36 1.90 -3.31 4.09
N ALA A 37 3.21 -3.09 4.05
CA ALA A 37 3.91 -2.53 2.89
C ALA A 37 3.74 -3.42 1.64
N ALA A 38 3.88 -4.75 1.78
CA ALA A 38 3.67 -5.67 0.66
C ALA A 38 2.22 -5.66 0.13
N ARG A 39 1.23 -5.51 1.01
CA ARG A 39 -0.17 -5.39 0.61
C ARG A 39 -0.48 -4.05 -0.04
N ALA A 40 0.06 -2.97 0.49
CA ALA A 40 0.00 -1.65 -0.11
C ALA A 40 0.57 -1.66 -1.53
N GLN A 41 1.73 -2.29 -1.71
CA GLN A 41 2.39 -2.42 -3.01
C GLN A 41 1.54 -3.21 -4.00
N ASN A 42 0.88 -4.29 -3.56
CA ASN A 42 -0.07 -5.03 -4.39
C ASN A 42 -1.33 -4.23 -4.73
N ALA A 43 -1.88 -3.47 -3.77
CA ALA A 43 -3.05 -2.63 -4.00
C ALA A 43 -2.76 -1.52 -5.01
N ALA A 44 -1.63 -0.83 -4.85
CA ALA A 44 -1.15 0.20 -5.76
C ALA A 44 -0.83 -0.39 -7.16
N ALA A 45 -0.13 -1.53 -7.23
CA ALA A 45 0.16 -2.23 -8.47
C ALA A 45 -1.12 -2.57 -9.27
N ARG A 46 -2.16 -3.07 -8.57
CA ARG A 46 -3.47 -3.35 -9.19
C ARG A 46 -4.17 -2.09 -9.68
N ARG A 47 -4.11 -0.99 -8.92
CA ARG A 47 -4.74 0.28 -9.29
C ARG A 47 -4.11 0.89 -10.54
N GLU A 48 -2.79 0.83 -10.64
CA GLU A 48 -2.03 1.38 -11.76
C GLU A 48 -1.91 0.41 -12.94
N ASN A 49 -2.37 -0.83 -12.79
CA ASN A 49 -2.17 -1.92 -13.76
C ASN A 49 -0.68 -2.15 -14.09
N LEU A 50 0.18 -2.03 -13.08
CA LEU A 50 1.64 -2.15 -13.21
C LEU A 50 2.19 -3.26 -12.32
N PRO A 51 3.38 -3.81 -12.63
CA PRO A 51 4.05 -4.74 -11.74
C PRO A 51 4.46 -4.04 -10.44
N ARG A 52 4.39 -4.78 -9.34
CA ARG A 52 4.84 -4.33 -8.01
C ARG A 52 6.25 -3.75 -7.98
N SER A 53 7.15 -4.20 -8.86
CA SER A 53 8.51 -3.67 -8.98
C SER A 53 8.57 -2.21 -9.45
N HIS A 54 7.51 -1.70 -10.08
CA HIS A 54 7.39 -0.29 -10.41
C HIS A 54 6.76 0.55 -9.30
N ILE A 55 6.28 -0.06 -8.22
CA ILE A 55 5.63 0.66 -7.13
C ILE A 55 6.62 0.82 -5.98
N ASN A 56 6.92 2.07 -5.61
CA ASN A 56 7.73 2.39 -4.45
C ASN A 56 6.83 2.92 -3.34
N ILE A 57 6.68 2.16 -2.25
CA ILE A 57 5.89 2.59 -1.09
C ILE A 57 6.69 3.60 -0.28
N ILE A 58 6.12 4.78 -0.05
CA ILE A 58 6.71 5.84 0.77
C ILE A 58 6.28 5.69 2.22
N GLY A 59 5.02 5.32 2.47
CA GLY A 59 4.50 5.14 3.82
C GLY A 59 3.10 4.55 3.81
N CYS A 60 2.74 3.88 4.91
CA CYS A 60 1.39 3.37 5.13
C CYS A 60 0.89 3.84 6.50
N ALA A 61 -0.34 4.36 6.56
CA ALA A 61 -1.02 4.74 7.78
C ALA A 61 -2.35 4.00 7.85
N GLY A 62 -2.60 3.32 8.97
CA GLY A 62 -3.91 2.74 9.29
C GLY A 62 -4.70 3.72 10.16
N GLU A 63 -5.96 3.97 9.78
CA GLU A 63 -6.99 4.58 10.64
C GLU A 63 -7.85 3.50 11.32
#